data_AF-A0A1V6HTE0-F1
#
_entry.id   AF-A0A1V6HTE0-F1
#
_cell.length_a   1.000
_cell.length_b   1.000
_cell.length_c   1.000
_cell.angle_alpha   90.00
_cell.angle_beta   90.00
_cell.angle_gamma   90.00
#
_symmetry.space_group_name_H-M   'P 1'
#
loop_
_entity.id
_entity.type
_entity.pdbx_description
1 polymer ?
#
loop_
_entity_poly.entity_id
_entity_poly.type
_entity_poly.pdbx_seq_one_letter_code
_entity_poly.pdbx_strand_id
1 'polypeptide(L)'
;MASPTGLNAPPTLAGRNLTGASASEVQVRFRELKTVRTAADGSAREQLAYLGEALPIRTKKRTFTVRWAHLRDIYDLVEEILAESGPHTLCLWRFEHLAWQGNGSRTTFTLPWQPAIHSLTPPNGQPASRYQPVAKVGIDGTDLTYVAKTAAELAAGTPGAGEAWFATDEPQVKVATAPAAAEVLHVRLVPLYSVVESPESEKRLASVLREPRDLVLVEA
;
A
#
# COMPACT_ATOMS: atom_id res chain seq x y z
N MET A 1 -21.89 2.75 -3.23
CA MET A 1 -21.59 2.24 -1.87
C MET A 1 -20.80 3.30 -1.12
N ALA A 2 -21.20 3.65 0.11
CA ALA A 2 -20.46 4.60 0.94
C ALA A 2 -19.08 4.03 1.28
N SER A 3 -18.01 4.78 1.02
CA SER A 3 -16.66 4.41 1.46
C SER A 3 -16.70 4.33 2.99
N PRO A 4 -16.35 3.20 3.63
CA PRO A 4 -16.47 3.07 5.07
C PRO A 4 -15.61 4.12 5.75
N THR A 5 -16.26 4.99 6.53
CA THR A 5 -15.62 6.03 7.32
C THR A 5 -14.79 5.40 8.44
N GLY A 6 -13.46 5.47 8.30
CA GLY A 6 -12.53 5.70 9.40
C GLY A 6 -12.51 4.76 10.62
N LEU A 7 -12.90 3.49 10.50
CA LEU A 7 -12.68 2.51 11.58
C LEU A 7 -11.32 1.82 11.37
N ASN A 8 -10.30 2.36 12.06
CA ASN A 8 -8.91 1.91 12.02
C ASN A 8 -8.78 0.50 12.62
N ALA A 9 -8.71 -0.50 11.75
CA ALA A 9 -8.18 -1.81 12.14
C ALA A 9 -6.73 -1.61 12.64
N PRO A 10 -6.31 -2.30 13.72
CA PRO A 10 -4.95 -2.18 14.23
C PRO A 10 -3.95 -2.60 13.13
N PRO A 11 -2.75 -1.98 13.07
CA PRO A 11 -1.73 -2.39 12.13
C PRO A 11 -1.36 -3.87 12.30
N THR A 12 -0.92 -4.48 11.20
CA THR A 12 -0.30 -5.81 11.20
C THR A 12 1.17 -5.64 10.81
N LEU A 13 2.08 -6.22 11.61
CA LEU A 13 3.51 -6.30 11.31
C LEU A 13 3.92 -7.78 11.24
N ALA A 14 4.63 -8.19 10.19
CA ALA A 14 5.02 -9.58 9.94
C ALA A 14 3.85 -10.58 10.09
N GLY A 15 2.65 -10.19 9.64
CA GLY A 15 1.44 -11.01 9.75
C GLY A 15 0.82 -11.07 11.16
N ARG A 16 1.44 -10.47 12.18
CA ARG A 16 0.90 -10.39 13.54
C ARG A 16 0.09 -9.11 13.72
N ASN A 17 -1.13 -9.26 14.22
CA ASN A 17 -1.97 -8.13 14.58
C ASN A 17 -1.42 -7.47 15.84
N LEU A 18 -1.21 -6.16 15.80
CA LEU A 18 -0.85 -5.38 16.96
C LEU A 18 -2.12 -5.00 17.76
N THR A 19 -2.89 -6.02 18.17
CA THR A 19 -4.17 -5.90 18.90
C THR A 19 -3.95 -5.67 20.40
N GLY A 20 -4.84 -4.92 21.05
CA GLY A 20 -4.81 -4.67 22.51
C GLY A 20 -4.44 -3.24 22.89
N ALA A 21 -3.80 -2.51 21.98
CA ALA A 21 -3.72 -1.08 22.02
C ALA A 21 -3.57 -0.58 20.58
N SER A 22 -4.55 0.19 20.13
CA SER A 22 -4.38 1.01 18.93
C SER A 22 -3.08 1.75 19.10
N ALA A 23 -2.12 1.58 18.17
CA ALA A 23 -0.97 2.47 18.08
C ALA A 23 -1.48 3.88 18.32
N SER A 24 -1.05 4.50 19.43
CA SER A 24 -1.67 5.75 19.90
C SER A 24 -1.55 6.83 18.84
N GLU A 25 -0.55 6.68 17.99
CA GLU A 25 -0.32 7.47 16.79
C GLU A 25 0.40 6.61 15.73
N VAL A 26 -0.08 6.67 14.49
CA VAL A 26 0.65 6.21 13.31
C VAL A 26 0.86 7.42 12.41
N GLN A 27 2.09 7.90 12.32
CA GLN A 27 2.46 8.94 11.37
C GLN A 27 2.93 8.29 10.08
N VAL A 28 2.31 8.67 8.96
CA VAL A 28 2.76 8.29 7.62
C VAL A 28 3.31 9.54 6.95
N ARG A 29 4.63 9.58 6.73
CA ARG A 29 5.27 10.64 5.95
C ARG A 29 5.47 10.16 4.52
N PHE A 30 5.12 11.02 3.58
CA PHE A 30 5.24 10.74 2.16
C PHE A 30 6.36 11.57 1.56
N ARG A 31 7.23 10.94 0.79
CA ARG A 31 8.13 11.63 -0.13
C ARG A 31 7.76 11.22 -1.53
N GLU A 32 7.27 12.16 -2.34
CA GLU A 32 7.08 11.92 -3.77
C GLU A 32 8.46 11.71 -4.42
N LEU A 33 8.60 10.61 -5.16
CA LEU A 33 9.86 10.33 -5.86
C LEU A 33 9.92 11.23 -7.10
N LYS A 34 10.79 12.24 -7.06
CA LYS A 34 11.09 13.14 -8.19
C LYS A 34 12.46 12.79 -8.79
N THR A 35 12.56 12.79 -10.11
CA THR A 35 13.84 12.82 -10.85
C THR A 35 13.96 14.19 -11.51
N VAL A 36 15.05 14.90 -11.24
CA VAL A 36 15.39 16.13 -11.95
C VAL A 36 16.08 15.74 -13.25
N ARG A 37 15.54 16.15 -14.39
CA ARG A 37 16.23 16.05 -15.69
C ARG A 37 16.56 17.44 -16.21
N THR A 38 17.77 17.61 -16.71
CA THR A 38 18.14 18.78 -17.50
C THR A 38 17.57 18.59 -18.90
N ALA A 39 16.66 19.46 -19.31
CA ALA A 39 16.13 19.47 -20.67
C ALA A 39 17.21 19.96 -21.66
N ALA A 40 16.99 19.73 -22.96
CA ALA A 40 17.93 20.12 -24.02
C ALA A 40 18.20 21.64 -24.09
N ASP A 41 17.33 22.44 -23.46
CA ASP A 41 17.45 23.90 -23.30
C ASP A 41 18.25 24.32 -22.04
N GLY A 42 18.80 23.36 -21.29
CA GLY A 42 19.52 23.62 -20.04
C GLY A 42 18.64 23.86 -18.81
N SER A 43 17.31 23.85 -18.96
CA SER A 43 16.39 24.00 -17.83
C SER A 43 16.30 22.71 -17.00
N ALA A 44 16.34 22.83 -15.67
CA ALA A 44 15.99 21.73 -14.79
C ALA A 44 14.47 21.55 -14.80
N ARG A 45 13.99 20.43 -15.33
CA ARG A 45 12.60 20.04 -15.25
C ARG A 45 12.44 18.99 -14.16
N GLU A 46 11.58 19.29 -13.19
CA GLU A 46 11.14 18.28 -12.23
C GLU A 46 10.21 17.31 -12.96
N GLN A 47 10.62 16.06 -13.07
CA GLN A 47 9.79 14.98 -13.58
C GLN A 47 9.54 13.98 -12.44
N LEU A 48 8.39 13.32 -12.45
CA LEU A 48 8.18 12.13 -11.61
C LEU A 48 9.29 11.13 -11.87
N ALA A 49 9.83 10.52 -10.81
CA ALA A 49 11.06 9.73 -10.94
C ALA A 49 10.94 8.51 -11.85
N TYR A 50 9.72 8.07 -12.12
CA TYR A 50 9.46 6.85 -12.84
C TYR A 50 8.12 6.94 -13.60
N LEU A 51 8.16 7.42 -14.84
CA LEU A 51 7.04 7.38 -15.79
C LEU A 51 7.23 6.14 -16.68
N GLY A 52 6.94 4.97 -16.13
CA GLY A 52 6.70 3.77 -16.93
C GLY A 52 5.22 3.73 -17.31
N GLU A 53 4.89 3.38 -18.56
CA GLU A 53 3.50 3.38 -19.05
C GLU A 53 2.53 2.47 -18.26
N ALA A 54 3.03 1.60 -17.34
CA ALA A 54 2.23 0.70 -16.50
C ALA A 54 2.18 1.14 -15.03
N LEU A 55 2.81 2.26 -14.68
CA LEU A 55 2.96 2.72 -13.31
C LEU A 55 2.01 3.87 -13.00
N PRO A 56 1.65 4.05 -11.71
CA PRO A 56 0.71 5.08 -11.33
C PRO A 56 1.26 6.48 -11.63
N ILE A 57 0.35 7.42 -11.85
CA ILE A 57 0.64 8.84 -12.11
C ILE A 57 1.47 9.45 -10.98
N ARG A 58 1.31 8.96 -9.73
CA ARG A 58 2.11 9.39 -8.59
C ARG A 58 2.69 8.19 -7.85
N THR A 59 4.01 8.21 -7.65
CA THR A 59 4.73 7.22 -6.84
C THR A 59 5.31 7.91 -5.62
N LYS A 60 5.05 7.35 -4.44
CA LYS A 60 5.48 7.90 -3.14
C LYS A 60 6.22 6.82 -2.38
N LYS A 61 7.37 7.17 -1.79
CA LYS A 61 8.05 6.35 -0.77
C LYS A 61 7.56 6.77 0.61
N ARG A 62 7.27 5.81 1.48
CA ARG A 62 6.72 6.07 2.82
C ARG A 62 7.72 5.81 3.94
N THR A 63 7.61 6.65 4.97
CA THR A 63 8.19 6.42 6.30
C THR A 63 7.04 6.35 7.29
N PHE A 64 7.06 5.32 8.12
CA PHE A 64 6.05 5.04 9.13
C PHE A 64 6.66 5.24 10.50
N THR A 65 6.05 6.08 11.33
CA THR A 65 6.38 6.16 12.75
C THR A 65 5.19 5.64 13.51
N VAL A 66 5.37 4.47 14.13
CA VAL A 66 4.40 3.86 15.02
C VAL A 66 4.88 4.16 16.43
N ARG A 67 4.05 4.78 17.28
CA ARG A 67 4.39 5.03 18.68
C ARG A 67 3.91 3.88 19.57
N TRP A 68 4.82 3.35 20.40
CA TRP A 68 4.64 2.13 21.21
C TRP A 68 4.63 2.40 22.71
N ALA A 69 4.64 3.69 23.12
CA ALA A 69 4.77 4.15 24.50
C ALA A 69 3.76 3.57 25.51
N HIS A 70 2.74 2.84 25.05
CA HIS A 70 1.70 2.22 25.88
C HIS A 70 1.57 0.68 25.70
N LEU A 71 2.44 0.05 24.91
CA LEU A 71 2.30 -1.34 24.45
C LEU A 71 3.11 -2.36 25.28
N ARG A 72 2.95 -2.36 26.62
CA ARG A 72 3.70 -3.31 27.48
C ARG A 72 3.50 -4.77 27.07
N ASP A 73 2.30 -5.14 26.65
CA ASP A 73 1.93 -6.55 26.47
C ASP A 73 2.32 -7.12 25.09
N ILE A 74 2.77 -6.28 24.15
CA ILE A 74 3.22 -6.71 22.80
C ILE A 74 4.63 -6.23 22.45
N TYR A 75 5.35 -5.72 23.47
CA TYR A 75 6.70 -5.22 23.32
C TYR A 75 7.68 -6.33 22.93
N ASP A 76 7.72 -7.41 23.71
CA ASP A 76 8.63 -8.54 23.46
C ASP A 76 8.39 -9.14 22.07
N LEU A 77 7.13 -9.30 21.68
CA LEU A 77 6.75 -9.80 20.35
C LEU A 77 7.37 -8.98 19.21
N VAL A 78 7.50 -7.66 19.38
CA VAL A 78 7.98 -6.80 18.29
C VAL A 78 9.47 -6.67 18.26
N GLU A 79 10.15 -6.69 19.40
CA GLU A 79 11.60 -6.85 19.40
C GLU A 79 11.98 -8.24 18.86
N GLU A 80 11.20 -9.29 19.14
CA GLU A 80 11.37 -10.61 18.52
C GLU A 80 11.22 -10.56 16.98
N ILE A 81 10.17 -9.91 16.46
CA ILE A 81 9.99 -9.74 15.01
C ILE A 81 11.15 -8.96 14.38
N LEU A 82 11.57 -7.86 15.01
CA LEU A 82 12.63 -7.00 14.48
C LEU A 82 14.04 -7.60 14.63
N ALA A 83 14.21 -8.60 15.50
CA ALA A 83 15.44 -9.38 15.57
C ALA A 83 15.64 -10.32 14.37
N GLU A 84 14.57 -10.64 13.63
CA GLU A 84 14.66 -11.40 12.39
C GLU A 84 15.25 -10.56 11.25
N SER A 85 15.87 -11.23 10.26
CA SER A 85 16.34 -10.55 9.05
C SER A 85 15.15 -10.05 8.22
N GLY A 86 15.03 -8.73 8.06
CA GLY A 86 14.05 -8.12 7.16
C GLY A 86 14.32 -8.39 5.66
N PRO A 87 13.43 -7.88 4.76
CA PRO A 87 12.33 -6.97 5.05
C PRO A 87 11.10 -7.64 5.67
N HIS A 88 10.39 -6.90 6.52
CA HIS A 88 9.13 -7.34 7.13
C HIS A 88 7.93 -6.79 6.35
N THR A 89 6.76 -7.37 6.57
CA THR A 89 5.51 -6.86 5.99
C THR A 89 4.76 -5.96 6.98
N LEU A 90 4.25 -4.83 6.52
CA LEU A 90 3.43 -3.89 7.31
C LEU A 90 2.11 -3.61 6.59
N CYS A 91 0.99 -3.71 7.31
CA CYS A 91 -0.33 -3.32 6.83
C CYS A 91 -1.01 -2.38 7.82
N LEU A 92 -1.47 -1.22 7.36
CA LEU A 92 -2.19 -0.24 8.19
C LEU A 92 -3.72 -0.35 8.07
N TRP A 93 -4.23 -1.35 7.34
CA TRP A 93 -5.66 -1.57 7.06
C TRP A 93 -6.41 -0.30 6.64
N ARG A 94 -5.73 0.57 5.89
CA ARG A 94 -6.21 1.84 5.35
C ARG A 94 -6.10 1.84 3.84
N PHE A 95 -7.14 2.32 3.17
CA PHE A 95 -7.15 2.43 1.73
C PHE A 95 -6.18 3.50 1.22
N GLU A 96 -5.42 3.13 0.20
CA GLU A 96 -4.67 4.01 -0.66
C GLU A 96 -5.37 4.12 -2.02
N HIS A 97 -5.25 5.29 -2.64
CA HIS A 97 -5.85 5.59 -3.93
C HIS A 97 -4.74 5.85 -4.96
N LEU A 98 -4.81 5.12 -6.05
CA LEU A 98 -3.86 5.14 -7.14
C LEU A 98 -4.59 5.47 -8.44
N ALA A 99 -3.87 6.04 -9.40
CA ALA A 99 -4.43 6.43 -10.69
C ALA A 99 -3.42 6.17 -11.80
N TRP A 100 -3.88 5.70 -12.96
CA TRP A 100 -3.09 5.49 -14.17
C TRP A 100 -3.77 6.20 -15.33
N GLN A 101 -2.99 6.88 -16.16
CA GLN A 101 -3.50 7.45 -17.39
C GLN A 101 -3.78 6.33 -18.40
N GLY A 102 -4.96 6.33 -19.00
CA GLY A 102 -5.26 5.44 -20.11
C GLY A 102 -4.43 5.78 -21.34
N ASN A 103 -4.22 4.79 -22.20
CA ASN A 103 -3.55 4.95 -23.50
C ASN A 103 -4.30 4.27 -24.65
N GLY A 104 -5.47 3.70 -24.39
CA GLY A 104 -6.32 3.00 -25.36
C GLY A 104 -5.85 1.60 -25.77
N SER A 105 -4.71 1.11 -25.28
CA SER A 105 -4.17 -0.21 -25.67
C SER A 105 -3.82 -1.12 -24.48
N ARG A 106 -3.56 -0.56 -23.31
CA ARG A 106 -3.10 -1.30 -22.13
C ARG A 106 -4.26 -1.73 -21.23
N THR A 107 -4.27 -3.01 -20.89
CA THR A 107 -5.25 -3.64 -19.99
C THR A 107 -4.66 -4.08 -18.66
N THR A 108 -3.34 -4.25 -18.57
CA THR A 108 -2.63 -4.67 -17.36
C THR A 108 -1.78 -3.53 -16.79
N PHE A 109 -1.88 -3.32 -15.49
CA PHE A 109 -1.20 -2.25 -14.75
C PHE A 109 -0.47 -2.81 -13.54
N THR A 110 0.70 -2.25 -13.24
CA THR A 110 1.52 -2.64 -12.09
C THR A 110 1.13 -1.80 -10.89
N LEU A 111 0.77 -2.47 -9.80
CA LEU A 111 0.52 -1.89 -8.50
C LEU A 111 1.85 -1.68 -7.76
N PRO A 112 2.01 -0.62 -6.97
CA PRO A 112 3.18 -0.47 -6.11
C PRO A 112 3.23 -1.50 -4.96
N TRP A 113 2.07 -2.02 -4.55
CA TRP A 113 1.93 -2.94 -3.43
C TRP A 113 0.95 -4.05 -3.77
N GLN A 114 1.16 -5.22 -3.15
CA GLN A 114 0.16 -6.26 -3.07
C GLN A 114 -1.04 -5.80 -2.23
N PRO A 115 -2.28 -6.13 -2.61
CA PRO A 115 -3.44 -5.99 -1.74
C PRO A 115 -3.29 -6.87 -0.49
N ALA A 116 -3.33 -6.27 0.70
CA ALA A 116 -3.10 -6.95 1.97
C ALA A 116 -4.05 -8.14 2.21
N ILE A 117 -5.29 -8.07 1.71
CA ILE A 117 -6.29 -9.14 1.88
C ILE A 117 -5.92 -10.46 1.20
N HIS A 118 -4.92 -10.47 0.31
CA HIS A 118 -4.48 -11.69 -0.37
C HIS A 118 -3.62 -12.59 0.53
N SER A 119 -2.98 -12.01 1.53
CA SER A 119 -2.05 -12.72 2.42
C SER A 119 -2.35 -12.53 3.91
N LEU A 120 -3.14 -11.51 4.27
CA LEU A 120 -3.47 -11.18 5.65
C LEU A 120 -4.98 -11.29 5.91
N THR A 121 -5.32 -11.79 7.09
CA THR A 121 -6.69 -11.74 7.62
C THR A 121 -6.90 -10.40 8.34
N PRO A 122 -7.97 -9.66 8.05
CA PRO A 122 -8.27 -8.43 8.76
C PRO A 122 -8.41 -8.66 10.28
N PRO A 123 -7.89 -7.74 11.11
CA PRO A 123 -7.97 -7.87 12.56
C PRO A 123 -9.41 -7.69 13.07
N ASN A 124 -9.62 -8.04 14.34
CA ASN A 124 -10.88 -7.84 15.08
C ASN A 124 -12.10 -8.50 14.41
N GLY A 125 -11.91 -9.64 13.75
CA GLY A 125 -12.99 -10.40 13.10
C GLY A 125 -13.63 -9.67 11.91
N GLN A 126 -12.98 -8.65 11.35
CA GLN A 126 -13.51 -7.93 10.20
C GLN A 126 -13.48 -8.81 8.94
N PRO A 127 -14.53 -8.78 8.10
CA PRO A 127 -14.56 -9.59 6.89
C PRO A 127 -13.60 -9.05 5.83
N ALA A 128 -12.90 -9.94 5.12
CA ALA A 128 -11.97 -9.56 4.04
C ALA A 128 -12.65 -8.77 2.90
N SER A 129 -13.94 -9.03 2.66
CA SER A 129 -14.74 -8.31 1.65
C SER A 129 -14.78 -6.80 1.88
N ARG A 130 -14.64 -6.33 3.13
CA ARG A 130 -14.59 -4.90 3.46
C ARG A 130 -13.35 -4.19 2.91
N TYR A 131 -12.26 -4.93 2.73
CA TYR A 131 -10.95 -4.41 2.34
C TYR A 131 -10.54 -4.84 0.93
N GLN A 132 -11.47 -5.41 0.15
CA GLN A 132 -11.23 -5.78 -1.24
C GLN A 132 -10.78 -4.58 -2.05
N PRO A 133 -9.77 -4.76 -2.92
CA PRO A 133 -9.36 -3.71 -3.82
C PRO A 133 -10.47 -3.47 -4.86
N VAL A 134 -10.56 -2.23 -5.32
CA VAL A 134 -11.57 -1.78 -6.27
C VAL A 134 -10.87 -1.03 -7.39
N ALA A 135 -11.25 -1.32 -8.63
CA ALA A 135 -10.84 -0.56 -9.81
C ALA A 135 -12.07 0.12 -10.42
N LYS A 136 -11.89 1.31 -11.00
CA LYS A 136 -12.93 1.99 -11.78
C LYS A 136 -12.31 2.89 -12.83
N VAL A 137 -13.02 3.11 -13.94
CA VAL A 137 -12.58 4.00 -15.02
C VAL A 137 -13.31 5.34 -14.90
N GLY A 138 -12.57 6.43 -14.70
CA GLY A 138 -13.11 7.76 -14.41
C GLY A 138 -13.52 7.96 -12.95
N ILE A 139 -13.60 9.22 -12.52
CA ILE A 139 -13.91 9.57 -11.12
C ILE A 139 -15.35 9.22 -10.74
N ASP A 140 -16.28 9.35 -11.69
CA ASP A 140 -17.70 9.00 -11.56
C ASP A 140 -18.03 7.63 -12.16
N GLY A 141 -16.99 6.86 -12.52
CA GLY A 141 -17.13 5.49 -13.02
C GLY A 141 -17.75 4.55 -12.00
N THR A 142 -18.39 3.50 -12.51
CA THR A 142 -18.87 2.40 -11.68
C THR A 142 -17.69 1.53 -11.25
N ASP A 143 -17.72 1.09 -9.99
CA ASP A 143 -16.74 0.15 -9.45
C ASP A 143 -16.81 -1.19 -10.22
N LEU A 144 -15.66 -1.64 -10.71
CA LEU A 144 -15.51 -2.95 -11.35
C LEU A 144 -15.57 -4.06 -10.31
N THR A 145 -16.17 -5.18 -10.68
CA THR A 145 -16.26 -6.37 -9.83
C THR A 145 -14.86 -6.94 -9.61
N TYR A 146 -14.49 -7.07 -8.33
CA TYR A 146 -13.23 -7.66 -7.91
C TYR A 146 -13.20 -9.17 -8.17
N VAL A 147 -12.15 -9.64 -8.84
CA VAL A 147 -11.85 -11.08 -9.00
C VAL A 147 -10.39 -11.32 -8.64
N ALA A 148 -10.14 -12.25 -7.73
CA ALA A 148 -8.79 -12.69 -7.37
C ALA A 148 -8.29 -13.72 -8.38
N LYS A 149 -7.08 -13.53 -8.89
CA LYS A 149 -6.40 -14.45 -9.81
C LYS A 149 -4.93 -14.58 -9.46
N THR A 150 -4.29 -15.67 -9.82
CA THR A 150 -2.82 -15.74 -9.86
C THR A 150 -2.29 -14.94 -11.05
N ALA A 151 -1.02 -14.56 -11.04
CA ALA A 151 -0.36 -13.85 -12.13
C ALA A 151 -0.40 -14.69 -13.43
N ALA A 152 -0.27 -16.02 -13.31
CA ALA A 152 -0.38 -16.93 -14.43
C ALA A 152 -1.80 -16.92 -15.05
N GLU A 153 -2.86 -16.95 -14.23
CA GLU A 153 -4.23 -16.84 -14.73
C GLU A 153 -4.51 -15.46 -15.35
N LEU A 154 -3.95 -14.39 -14.79
CA LEU A 154 -4.06 -13.04 -15.31
C LEU A 154 -3.38 -12.90 -16.69
N ALA A 155 -2.22 -13.55 -16.88
CA ALA A 155 -1.52 -13.58 -18.15
C ALA A 155 -2.28 -14.40 -19.22
N ALA A 156 -2.87 -15.53 -18.84
CA ALA A 156 -3.54 -16.45 -19.75
C ALA A 156 -4.97 -16.04 -20.14
N GLY A 157 -5.68 -15.33 -19.28
CA GLY A 157 -7.10 -14.98 -19.47
C GLY A 157 -7.36 -13.49 -19.69
N THR A 158 -8.62 -13.15 -19.96
CA THR A 158 -9.09 -11.76 -20.06
C THR A 158 -10.29 -11.57 -19.12
N PRO A 159 -10.34 -10.48 -18.33
CA PRO A 159 -11.49 -10.21 -17.47
C PRO A 159 -12.79 -10.09 -18.25
N GLY A 160 -13.90 -10.49 -17.62
CA GLY A 160 -15.23 -10.23 -18.15
C GLY A 160 -15.54 -8.72 -18.16
N ALA A 161 -16.50 -8.32 -19.00
CA ALA A 161 -16.97 -6.93 -19.00
C ALA A 161 -17.49 -6.54 -17.59
N GLY A 162 -17.00 -5.41 -17.06
CA GLY A 162 -17.32 -4.98 -15.70
C GLY A 162 -16.52 -5.65 -14.58
N GLU A 163 -15.50 -6.44 -14.91
CA GLU A 163 -14.59 -7.07 -13.95
C GLU A 163 -13.19 -6.43 -13.94
N ALA A 164 -12.54 -6.50 -12.79
CA ALA A 164 -11.12 -6.24 -12.63
C ALA A 164 -10.47 -7.42 -11.91
N TRP A 165 -9.48 -8.02 -12.55
CA TRP A 165 -8.71 -9.12 -11.99
C TRP A 165 -7.50 -8.57 -11.26
N PHE A 166 -7.31 -8.97 -10.00
CA PHE A 166 -6.15 -8.60 -9.19
C PHE A 166 -5.31 -9.85 -8.96
N ALA A 167 -4.01 -9.75 -9.28
CA ALA A 167 -3.06 -10.81 -9.03
C ALA A 167 -2.85 -11.00 -7.51
N THR A 168 -2.83 -12.23 -7.03
CA THR A 168 -2.68 -12.59 -5.60
C THR A 168 -1.23 -12.80 -5.18
N ASP A 169 -0.35 -13.03 -6.15
CA ASP A 169 1.06 -13.42 -6.03
C ASP A 169 2.00 -12.39 -6.66
N GLU A 170 1.52 -11.57 -7.61
CA GLU A 170 2.23 -10.37 -8.11
C GLU A 170 1.41 -9.08 -7.97
N PRO A 171 2.04 -7.90 -7.81
CA PRO A 171 1.32 -6.64 -7.61
C PRO A 171 0.80 -6.12 -8.96
N GLN A 172 -0.24 -6.76 -9.49
CA GLN A 172 -0.82 -6.44 -10.80
C GLN A 172 -2.35 -6.38 -10.76
N VAL A 173 -2.90 -5.55 -11.65
CA VAL A 173 -4.33 -5.49 -11.92
C VAL A 173 -4.57 -5.53 -13.43
N LYS A 174 -5.60 -6.25 -13.87
CA LYS A 174 -6.03 -6.33 -15.26
C LYS A 174 -7.50 -5.97 -15.39
N VAL A 175 -7.82 -5.15 -16.38
CA VAL A 175 -9.19 -4.76 -16.74
C VAL A 175 -9.56 -5.30 -18.12
N ALA A 176 -10.84 -5.54 -18.37
CA ALA A 176 -11.32 -6.12 -19.63
C ALA A 176 -11.03 -5.23 -20.85
N THR A 177 -11.19 -3.91 -20.70
CA THR A 177 -11.05 -2.93 -21.77
C THR A 177 -10.00 -1.90 -21.38
N ALA A 178 -9.08 -1.62 -22.29
CA ALA A 178 -8.06 -0.61 -22.09
C ALA A 178 -8.71 0.78 -21.94
N PRO A 179 -8.47 1.51 -20.85
CA PRO A 179 -8.96 2.87 -20.70
C PRO A 179 -8.44 3.75 -21.83
N ALA A 180 -9.30 4.57 -22.42
CA ALA A 180 -8.94 5.45 -23.51
C ALA A 180 -7.92 6.53 -23.06
N ALA A 181 -7.24 7.18 -24.00
CA ALA A 181 -6.20 8.17 -23.69
C ALA A 181 -6.68 9.34 -22.79
N ALA A 182 -7.97 9.69 -22.86
CA ALA A 182 -8.58 10.73 -22.04
C ALA A 182 -9.12 10.21 -20.69
N GLU A 183 -9.14 8.89 -20.48
CA GLU A 183 -9.66 8.25 -19.28
C GLU A 183 -8.55 7.95 -18.28
N VAL A 184 -8.95 7.80 -17.02
CA VAL A 184 -8.05 7.47 -15.92
C VAL A 184 -8.58 6.22 -15.22
N LEU A 185 -7.74 5.21 -15.08
CA LEU A 185 -8.02 4.07 -14.22
C LEU A 185 -7.71 4.48 -12.79
N HIS A 186 -8.69 4.39 -11.91
CA HIS A 186 -8.52 4.56 -10.48
C HIS A 186 -8.53 3.19 -9.79
N VAL A 187 -7.56 2.96 -8.91
CA VAL A 187 -7.55 1.77 -8.04
C VAL A 187 -7.51 2.21 -6.59
N ARG A 188 -8.33 1.59 -5.77
CA ARG A 188 -8.29 1.71 -4.31
C ARG A 188 -7.94 0.35 -3.74
N LEU A 189 -6.93 0.28 -2.87
CA LEU A 189 -6.52 -0.97 -2.23
C LEU A 189 -5.98 -0.72 -0.82
N VAL A 190 -5.98 -1.75 0.03
CA VAL A 190 -5.21 -1.75 1.27
C VAL A 190 -3.82 -2.31 0.96
N PRO A 191 -2.75 -1.54 1.13
CA PRO A 191 -1.40 -1.95 0.75
C PRO A 191 -0.77 -2.88 1.79
N LEU A 192 -0.02 -3.86 1.29
CA LEU A 192 0.98 -4.61 2.05
C LEU A 192 2.36 -4.01 1.77
N TYR A 193 2.88 -3.25 2.72
CA TYR A 193 4.20 -2.63 2.60
C TYR A 193 5.30 -3.62 2.93
N SER A 194 6.38 -3.60 2.15
CA SER A 194 7.66 -4.19 2.53
C SER A 194 8.47 -3.12 3.26
N VAL A 195 8.92 -3.39 4.49
CA VAL A 195 9.56 -2.40 5.35
C VAL A 195 10.79 -2.94 6.06
N VAL A 196 11.69 -2.03 6.41
CA VAL A 196 12.86 -2.28 7.27
C VAL A 196 12.86 -1.28 8.43
N GLU A 197 13.49 -1.65 9.54
CA GLU A 197 13.73 -0.71 10.63
C GLU A 197 14.68 0.40 10.16
N SER A 198 14.30 1.66 10.44
CA SER A 198 15.14 2.81 10.14
C SER A 198 16.37 2.80 11.04
N PRO A 199 17.59 3.01 10.52
CA PRO A 199 18.80 3.15 11.35
C PRO A 199 18.74 4.39 12.27
N GLU A 200 17.86 5.35 11.97
CA GLU A 200 17.61 6.54 12.78
C GLU A 200 16.63 6.30 13.95
N SER A 201 16.25 5.05 14.23
CA SER A 201 15.46 4.71 15.43
C SER A 201 16.31 4.93 16.68
N GLU A 202 16.45 6.19 17.09
CA GLU A 202 17.16 6.55 18.29
C GLU A 202 16.35 6.04 19.49
N LYS A 203 16.73 4.86 20.03
CA LYS A 203 16.14 4.29 21.26
C LYS A 203 16.60 5.13 22.46
N ARG A 204 16.14 6.38 22.55
CA ARG A 204 16.44 7.28 23.68
C ARG A 204 15.57 6.88 24.88
N LEU A 205 16.22 6.47 25.96
CA LEU A 205 15.58 6.34 27.26
C LEU A 205 15.18 7.75 27.74
N ALA A 206 13.93 8.15 27.52
CA ALA A 206 13.44 9.45 28.00
C ALA A 206 13.42 9.53 29.54
N SER A 207 13.43 8.38 30.22
CA SER A 207 13.50 8.24 31.68
C SER A 207 13.84 6.78 32.04
N VAL A 208 14.51 6.56 33.18
CA VAL A 208 14.76 5.21 33.76
C VAL A 208 13.45 4.43 34.01
N LEU A 209 12.30 5.12 34.06
CA LEU A 209 11.00 4.55 34.40
C LEU A 209 9.98 4.58 33.27
N ARG A 210 10.26 5.25 32.15
CA ARG A 210 9.35 5.34 31.00
C ARG A 210 10.14 5.37 29.70
N GLU A 211 9.97 4.31 28.92
CA GLU A 211 10.46 4.23 27.55
C GLU A 211 9.31 4.59 26.58
N PRO A 212 9.19 5.85 26.13
CA PRO A 212 8.46 6.12 24.91
C PRO A 212 9.28 5.55 23.75
N ARG A 213 8.91 4.37 23.26
CA ARG A 213 9.53 3.75 22.10
C ARG A 213 8.75 4.14 20.85
N ASP A 214 9.41 4.80 19.92
CA ASP A 214 8.88 5.05 18.58
C ASP A 214 9.55 4.04 17.62
N LEU A 215 8.76 3.21 16.95
CA LEU A 215 9.25 2.32 15.89
C LEU A 215 9.15 3.08 14.57
N VAL A 216 10.31 3.32 13.96
CA VAL A 216 10.40 3.99 12.67
C VAL A 216 10.70 2.95 11.60
N LEU A 217 9.74 2.72 10.71
CA LEU A 217 9.85 1.79 9.60
C LEU A 217 9.92 2.58 8.29
N VAL A 218 10.77 2.14 7.37
CA VAL A 218 10.87 2.74 6.03
C VAL A 218 10.52 1.67 5.01
N GLU A 219 9.75 2.06 3.99
CA GLU A 219 9.48 1.20 2.85
C GLU A 219 10.81 0.78 2.19
N ALA A 220 11.01 -0.52 1.99
CA ALA A 220 12.25 -1.07 1.40
C ALA A 220 12.44 -0.55 -0.04
#